data_AF-A0A9D6Q1N3-F1
#
_entry.id   AF-A0A9D6Q1N3-F1
#
_cell.length_a   1.000
_cell.length_b   1.000
_cell.length_c   1.000
_cell.angle_alpha   90.00
_cell.angle_beta   90.00
_cell.angle_gamma   90.00
#
_symmetry.space_group_name_H-M   'P 1'
#
loop_
_entity.id
_entity.type
_entity.pdbx_description
1 polymer ?
#
loop_
_entity_poly.entity_id
_entity_poly.type
_entity_poly.pdbx_seq_one_letter_code
_entity_poly.pdbx_strand_id
1 'polypeptide(L)'
;MSLVKSDYLVLVEKIRKTLVAGRARAEEAVDKERTRTYWEIGRDIHHYSLHGRDRAKYGENLLETLSDDLELSKTLVYDTLSFYRAFPIFHARGKLPWTCGRLLLRIKDKKQRLSLANKVLRKKWKTRQL
;
A
#
# COMPACT_ATOMS: atom_id res chain seq x y z
N MET A 1 -49.81 -8.48 14.03
CA MET A 1 -48.69 -7.71 14.62
C MET A 1 -47.30 -8.37 14.42
N SER A 2 -47.19 -9.58 13.85
CA SER A 2 -45.91 -10.30 13.64
C SER A 2 -45.20 -10.02 12.31
N LEU A 3 -45.92 -9.69 11.23
CA LEU A 3 -45.37 -9.50 9.88
C LEU A 3 -44.53 -8.21 9.75
N VAL A 4 -45.02 -7.08 10.30
CA VAL A 4 -44.30 -5.79 10.27
C VAL A 4 -42.94 -5.87 10.98
N LYS A 5 -42.84 -6.69 12.04
CA LYS A 5 -41.60 -6.90 12.79
C LYS A 5 -40.58 -7.69 11.96
N SER A 6 -41.04 -8.60 11.09
CA SER A 6 -40.19 -9.37 10.18
C SER A 6 -39.62 -8.49 9.06
N ASP A 7 -40.46 -7.68 8.41
CA ASP A 7 -40.04 -6.78 7.32
C ASP A 7 -39.02 -5.74 7.81
N TYR A 8 -39.22 -5.23 9.02
CA TYR A 8 -38.27 -4.33 9.66
C TYR A 8 -36.89 -4.99 9.89
N LEU A 9 -36.84 -6.24 10.36
CA LEU A 9 -35.58 -6.96 10.55
C LEU A 9 -34.84 -7.20 9.23
N VAL A 10 -35.57 -7.52 8.16
CA VAL A 10 -35.00 -7.65 6.81
C VAL A 10 -34.41 -6.33 6.34
N LEU A 11 -35.11 -5.22 6.56
CA LEU A 11 -34.62 -3.88 6.24
C LEU A 11 -33.33 -3.56 7.02
N VAL A 12 -33.31 -3.81 8.34
CA VAL A 12 -32.13 -3.57 9.19
C VAL A 12 -30.92 -4.37 8.69
N GLU A 13 -31.09 -5.65 8.35
CA GLU A 13 -29.99 -6.47 7.85
C GLU A 13 -29.51 -6.01 6.45
N LYS A 14 -30.42 -5.58 5.58
CA LYS A 14 -30.05 -4.97 4.29
C LYS A 14 -29.24 -3.70 4.48
N ILE A 15 -29.65 -2.80 5.39
CA ILE A 15 -28.93 -1.57 5.70
C ILE A 15 -27.54 -1.89 6.27
N ARG A 16 -27.46 -2.85 7.20
CA ARG A 16 -26.18 -3.30 7.79
C ARG A 16 -25.22 -3.80 6.70
N LYS A 17 -25.70 -4.64 5.76
CA LYS A 17 -24.89 -5.11 4.63
C LYS A 17 -24.42 -3.96 3.75
N THR A 18 -25.29 -2.99 3.44
CA THR A 18 -24.91 -1.80 2.67
C THR A 18 -23.82 -0.99 3.38
N LEU A 19 -23.93 -0.78 4.70
CA LEU A 19 -22.94 -0.07 5.49
C LEU A 19 -21.59 -0.78 5.49
N VAL A 20 -21.58 -2.11 5.72
CA VAL A 20 -20.35 -2.91 5.70
C VAL A 20 -19.69 -2.88 4.33
N ALA A 21 -20.47 -3.04 3.26
CA ALA A 21 -19.95 -3.00 1.89
C ALA A 21 -19.42 -1.62 1.51
N GLY A 22 -20.09 -0.53 1.94
CA GLY A 22 -19.64 0.84 1.73
C GLY A 22 -18.30 1.12 2.39
N ARG A 23 -18.16 0.75 3.67
CA ARG A 23 -16.88 0.90 4.41
C ARG A 23 -15.75 0.12 3.76
N ALA A 24 -16.00 -1.14 3.37
CA ALA A 24 -14.99 -1.96 2.70
C ALA A 24 -14.51 -1.35 1.38
N ARG A 25 -15.41 -0.78 0.58
CA ARG A 25 -15.03 -0.08 -0.67
C ARG A 25 -14.20 1.17 -0.41
N ALA A 26 -14.56 1.95 0.62
CA ALA A 26 -13.80 3.14 1.00
C ALA A 26 -12.38 2.78 1.46
N GLU A 27 -12.24 1.76 2.32
CA GLU A 27 -10.94 1.23 2.75
C GLU A 27 -10.10 0.76 1.56
N GLU A 28 -10.68 -0.01 0.63
CA GLU A 28 -9.99 -0.49 -0.56
C GLU A 28 -9.52 0.65 -1.48
N ALA A 29 -10.35 1.69 -1.66
CA ALA A 29 -9.99 2.86 -2.45
C ALA A 29 -8.82 3.64 -1.82
N VAL A 30 -8.87 3.86 -0.50
CA VAL A 30 -7.80 4.53 0.25
C VAL A 30 -6.50 3.72 0.19
N ASP A 31 -6.57 2.40 0.39
CA ASP A 31 -5.39 1.54 0.33
C ASP A 31 -4.76 1.53 -1.06
N LYS A 32 -5.58 1.47 -2.11
CA LYS A 32 -5.13 1.52 -3.50
C LYS A 32 -4.40 2.83 -3.80
N GLU A 33 -4.99 3.96 -3.43
CA GLU A 33 -4.37 5.26 -3.70
C GLU A 33 -3.09 5.42 -2.88
N ARG A 34 -3.08 5.01 -1.61
CA ARG A 34 -1.87 5.01 -0.78
C ARG A 34 -0.73 4.18 -1.38
N THR A 35 -1.02 2.96 -1.84
CA THR A 35 -0.02 2.13 -2.52
C THR A 35 0.53 2.83 -3.77
N ARG A 36 -0.35 3.47 -4.55
CA ARG A 36 0.04 4.20 -5.74
C ARG A 36 0.96 5.37 -5.41
N THR A 37 0.55 6.26 -4.51
CA THR A 37 1.32 7.43 -4.10
C THR A 37 2.72 7.04 -3.62
N TYR A 38 2.82 6.04 -2.73
CA TYR A 38 4.12 5.62 -2.19
C TYR A 38 4.99 4.90 -3.23
N TRP A 39 4.40 4.21 -4.19
CA TRP A 39 5.14 3.64 -5.31
C TRP A 39 5.69 4.74 -6.23
N GLU A 40 4.89 5.77 -6.54
CA GLU A 40 5.29 6.92 -7.37
C GLU A 40 6.42 7.72 -6.70
N ILE A 41 6.33 7.98 -5.39
CA ILE A 41 7.42 8.60 -4.62
C ILE A 41 8.70 7.76 -4.72
N GLY A 42 8.61 6.45 -4.49
CA GLY A 42 9.78 5.56 -4.58
C GLY A 42 10.40 5.52 -5.97
N ARG A 43 9.58 5.60 -7.03
CA ARG A 43 10.02 5.74 -8.41
C ARG A 43 10.79 7.05 -8.58
N ASP A 44 10.21 8.17 -8.19
CA ASP A 44 10.80 9.49 -8.43
C ASP A 44 12.15 9.64 -7.70
N ILE A 45 12.23 9.16 -6.44
CA ILE A 45 13.50 9.07 -5.69
C ILE A 45 14.51 8.21 -6.44
N HIS A 46 14.10 7.03 -6.93
CA HIS A 46 14.99 6.13 -7.66
C HIS A 46 15.53 6.77 -8.95
N HIS A 47 14.67 7.38 -9.76
CA HIS A 47 15.07 8.03 -10.99
C HIS A 47 16.00 9.21 -10.75
N TYR A 48 15.71 10.04 -9.75
CA TYR A 48 16.59 11.13 -9.32
C TYR A 48 17.97 10.61 -8.91
N SER A 49 18.02 9.52 -8.12
CA SER A 49 19.29 8.92 -7.67
C SER A 49 20.16 8.34 -8.81
N LEU A 50 19.54 7.97 -9.93
CA LEU A 50 20.24 7.43 -11.11
C LEU A 50 20.72 8.52 -12.08
N HIS A 51 19.98 9.61 -12.24
CA HIS A 51 20.21 10.63 -13.28
C HIS A 51 20.70 11.98 -12.74
N GLY A 52 20.80 12.12 -11.41
CA GLY A 52 21.24 13.35 -10.78
C GLY A 52 22.72 13.63 -11.03
N ARG A 53 23.00 14.61 -11.90
CA ARG A 53 24.30 15.32 -11.96
C ARG A 53 24.67 15.92 -10.59
N ASP A 54 23.67 16.14 -9.72
CA ASP A 54 23.76 16.67 -8.36
C ASP A 54 23.95 15.60 -7.26
N ARG A 55 24.42 14.40 -7.61
CA ARG A 55 24.90 13.41 -6.60
C ARG A 55 25.92 14.03 -5.63
N ALA A 56 26.66 15.06 -6.05
CA ALA A 56 27.59 15.76 -5.17
C ALA A 56 26.88 16.71 -4.17
N LYS A 57 25.67 17.18 -4.46
CA LYS A 57 24.96 18.22 -3.68
C LYS A 57 24.01 17.63 -2.64
N TYR A 58 23.32 16.55 -2.98
CA TYR A 58 22.43 15.82 -2.06
C TYR A 58 23.00 14.48 -1.59
N GLY A 59 23.99 13.93 -2.30
CA GLY A 59 24.89 12.88 -1.79
C GLY A 59 24.25 11.70 -1.07
N GLU A 60 25.00 11.21 -0.08
CA GLU A 60 24.63 10.10 0.81
C GLU A 60 23.41 10.41 1.68
N ASN A 61 23.02 11.69 1.78
CA ASN A 61 21.96 12.18 2.67
C ASN A 61 20.64 12.49 1.96
N LEU A 62 20.49 12.18 0.67
CA LEU A 62 19.27 12.48 -0.10
C LEU A 62 17.99 12.06 0.63
N LEU A 63 17.96 10.87 1.22
CA LEU A 63 16.77 10.36 1.91
C LEU A 63 16.51 11.06 3.24
N GLU A 64 17.55 11.57 3.89
CA GLU A 64 17.41 12.37 5.11
C GLU A 64 16.90 13.77 4.76
N THR A 65 17.49 14.42 3.75
CA THR A 65 17.03 15.72 3.25
C THR A 65 15.57 15.65 2.78
N LEU A 66 15.19 14.61 2.04
CA LEU A 66 13.79 14.40 1.64
C LEU A 66 12.86 14.16 2.83
N SER A 67 13.35 13.53 3.90
CA SER A 67 12.57 13.34 5.13
C SER A 67 12.27 14.69 5.77
N ASP A 68 13.29 15.54 5.90
CA ASP A 68 13.19 16.84 6.55
C ASP A 68 12.38 17.83 5.71
N ASP A 69 12.69 17.96 4.40
CA ASP A 69 12.04 18.89 3.48
C ASP A 69 10.54 18.60 3.25
N LEU A 70 10.15 17.33 3.33
CA LEU A 70 8.75 16.90 3.12
C LEU A 70 8.00 16.66 4.43
N GLU A 71 8.64 16.88 5.58
CA GLU A 71 8.10 16.57 6.92
C GLU A 71 7.59 15.12 7.04
N LEU A 72 8.28 14.19 6.36
CA LEU A 72 7.98 12.77 6.42
C LEU A 72 8.91 12.07 7.42
N SER A 73 8.51 10.90 7.92
CA SER A 73 9.44 10.09 8.69
C SER A 73 10.50 9.49 7.78
N LYS A 74 11.75 9.42 8.27
CA LYS A 74 12.86 8.79 7.55
C LYS A 74 12.44 7.40 7.07
N THR A 75 11.86 6.60 7.97
CA THR A 75 11.35 5.25 7.66
C THR A 75 10.39 5.23 6.47
N LEU A 76 9.46 6.19 6.35
CA LEU A 76 8.54 6.22 5.22
C LEU A 76 9.28 6.47 3.89
N VAL A 77 10.23 7.41 3.87
CA VAL A 77 11.05 7.71 2.69
C VAL A 77 11.90 6.50 2.27
N TYR A 78 12.50 5.80 3.23
CA TYR A 78 13.24 4.55 2.96
C TYR A 78 12.32 3.43 2.45
N ASP A 79 11.14 3.27 3.07
CA ASP A 79 10.17 2.23 2.71
C ASP A 79 9.63 2.46 1.28
N THR A 80 9.33 3.70 0.88
CA THR A 80 8.78 4.00 -0.46
C THR A 80 9.80 3.66 -1.55
N LEU A 81 11.06 4.06 -1.38
CA LEU A 81 12.15 3.70 -2.28
C LEU A 81 12.36 2.17 -2.34
N SER A 82 12.37 1.51 -1.18
CA SER A 82 12.54 0.05 -1.08
C SER A 82 11.38 -0.69 -1.74
N PHE A 83 10.16 -0.17 -1.58
CA PHE A 83 8.95 -0.71 -2.20
C PHE A 83 9.03 -0.65 -3.73
N TYR A 84 9.41 0.50 -4.30
CA TYR A 84 9.61 0.63 -5.74
C TYR A 84 10.68 -0.34 -6.25
N ARG A 85 11.84 -0.43 -5.58
CA ARG A 85 12.93 -1.35 -5.96
C ARG A 85 12.51 -2.82 -5.92
N ALA A 86 11.69 -3.21 -4.94
CA ALA A 86 11.19 -4.57 -4.81
C ALA A 86 10.09 -4.90 -5.84
N PHE A 87 9.29 -3.89 -6.22
CA PHE A 87 8.12 -4.02 -7.09
C PHE A 87 8.09 -2.91 -8.18
N PRO A 88 9.04 -2.89 -9.13
CA PRO A 88 9.18 -1.79 -10.08
C PRO A 88 8.09 -1.74 -11.16
N ILE A 89 7.19 -2.72 -11.20
CA ILE A 89 6.10 -2.78 -12.18
C ILE A 89 4.77 -2.57 -11.43
N PHE A 90 4.23 -1.35 -11.48
CA PHE A 90 3.01 -1.01 -10.74
C PHE A 90 1.82 -1.86 -11.18
N HIS A 91 1.54 -2.03 -12.46
CA HIS A 91 0.35 -2.78 -12.91
C HIS A 91 0.32 -4.25 -12.42
N ALA A 92 1.49 -4.86 -12.18
CA ALA A 92 1.60 -6.22 -11.64
C ALA A 92 1.37 -6.30 -10.12
N ARG A 93 1.48 -5.17 -9.40
CA ARG A 93 1.54 -5.11 -7.93
C ARG A 93 0.72 -3.97 -7.29
N GLY A 94 0.05 -3.15 -8.06
CA GLY A 94 -0.67 -1.94 -7.61
C GLY A 94 -1.95 -2.23 -6.85
N LYS A 95 -2.35 -3.50 -6.78
CA LYS A 95 -3.43 -4.00 -5.92
C LYS A 95 -2.91 -4.54 -4.58
N LEU A 96 -1.59 -4.52 -4.34
CA LEU A 96 -1.00 -4.96 -3.08
C LEU A 96 -1.16 -3.82 -2.07
N PRO A 97 -1.89 -4.01 -0.95
CA PRO A 97 -1.99 -2.96 0.06
C PRO A 97 -0.61 -2.59 0.59
N TRP A 98 -0.35 -1.30 0.78
CA TRP A 98 0.93 -0.77 1.27
C TRP A 98 1.42 -1.50 2.54
N THR A 99 0.51 -1.77 3.46
CA THR A 99 0.79 -2.46 4.72
C THR A 99 1.33 -3.88 4.49
N CYS A 100 0.73 -4.63 3.56
CA CYS A 100 1.26 -5.93 3.13
C CYS A 100 2.60 -5.79 2.40
N GLY A 101 2.73 -4.77 1.54
CA GLY A 101 3.97 -4.44 0.84
C GLY A 101 5.16 -4.24 1.79
N ARG A 102 4.98 -3.43 2.84
CA ARG A 102 6.01 -3.20 3.87
C ARG A 102 6.42 -4.45 4.62
N LEU A 103 5.47 -5.32 4.98
CA LEU A 103 5.81 -6.60 5.62
C LEU A 103 6.67 -7.47 4.71
N LEU A 104 6.32 -7.52 3.41
CA LEU A 104 7.05 -8.27 2.41
C LEU A 104 8.47 -7.73 2.16
N LEU A 105 8.74 -6.45 2.43
CA LEU A 105 10.09 -5.88 2.34
C LEU A 105 11.07 -6.50 3.34
N ARG A 106 10.58 -7.05 4.47
CA ARG A 106 11.41 -7.74 5.47
C ARG A 106 11.94 -9.09 4.99
N ILE A 107 11.35 -9.63 3.91
CA ILE A 107 11.75 -10.92 3.34
C ILE A 107 12.94 -10.71 2.41
N LYS A 108 14.10 -11.25 2.82
CA LYS A 108 15.36 -11.16 2.08
C LYS A 108 15.29 -11.92 0.74
N ASP A 109 14.68 -13.11 0.73
CA ASP A 109 14.57 -13.92 -0.46
C ASP A 109 13.54 -13.33 -1.46
N LYS A 110 14.02 -12.95 -2.65
CA LYS A 110 13.21 -12.34 -3.70
C LYS A 110 12.12 -13.28 -4.24
N LYS A 111 12.40 -14.58 -4.39
CA LYS A 111 11.43 -15.55 -4.90
C LYS A 111 10.29 -15.76 -3.89
N GLN A 112 10.64 -15.94 -2.62
CA GLN A 112 9.68 -16.08 -1.53
C GLN A 112 8.81 -14.82 -1.40
N ARG A 113 9.42 -13.63 -1.44
CA ARG A 113 8.70 -12.35 -1.42
C ARG A 113 7.69 -12.24 -2.54
N LEU A 114 8.07 -12.57 -3.78
CA LEU A 114 7.17 -12.51 -4.94
C LEU A 114 6.05 -13.57 -4.86
N SER A 115 6.36 -14.77 -4.37
CA SER A 115 5.37 -15.82 -4.14
C SER A 115 4.31 -15.40 -3.13
N LEU A 116 4.72 -14.80 -2.01
CA LEU A 116 3.79 -14.29 -1.00
C LEU A 116 2.99 -13.10 -1.52
N ALA A 117 3.60 -12.16 -2.25
CA ALA A 117 2.89 -11.07 -2.90
C ALA A 117 1.76 -11.60 -3.83
N ASN A 118 2.03 -12.65 -4.61
CA ASN A 118 1.02 -13.31 -5.44
C ASN A 118 -0.11 -13.94 -4.61
N LYS A 119 0.21 -14.55 -3.46
CA LYS A 119 -0.80 -15.14 -2.55
C LYS A 119 -1.72 -14.06 -1.99
N VAL A 120 -1.18 -12.92 -1.57
CA VAL A 120 -1.96 -11.78 -1.05
C VAL A 120 -2.94 -11.26 -2.10
N LEU A 121 -2.45 -11.05 -3.32
CA LEU A 121 -3.26 -10.57 -4.44
C LEU A 121 -4.39 -11.56 -4.83
N ARG A 122 -4.11 -12.87 -4.77
CA ARG A 122 -5.10 -13.90 -5.13
C ARG A 122 -6.16 -14.12 -4.06
N LYS A 123 -5.79 -14.10 -2.78
CA LYS A 123 -6.67 -14.49 -1.68
C LYS A 123 -7.29 -13.30 -0.91
N LYS A 124 -7.02 -12.05 -1.33
CA LYS A 124 -7.39 -10.82 -0.60
C LYS A 124 -6.99 -10.88 0.88
N TRP A 125 -5.83 -11.48 1.17
CA TRP A 125 -5.37 -11.64 2.55
C TRP A 125 -5.09 -10.27 3.18
N LYS A 126 -5.69 -10.03 4.34
CA LYS A 126 -5.37 -8.85 5.17
C LYS A 126 -4.07 -9.10 5.92
N THR A 127 -3.43 -8.03 6.39
CA THR A 127 -2.17 -8.06 7.17
C THR A 127 -2.10 -9.06 8.32
N ARG A 128 -3.23 -9.48 8.90
CA ARG A 128 -3.27 -10.48 9.97
C ARG A 128 -3.03 -11.93 9.50
N GLN A 129 -2.99 -12.16 8.19
CA GLN A 129 -2.85 -13.47 7.55
C GLN A 129 -1.51 -13.64 6.81
N LEU A 130 -0.62 -12.64 6.93
CA LEU A 130 0.75 -12.60 6.39
C LEU A 130 1.74 -12.83 7.53
#